data_AF-A0A2K9FL05-F1
#
_entry.id   AF-A0A2K9FL05-F1
#
_cell.length_a   1.000
_cell.length_b   1.000
_cell.length_c   1.000
_cell.angle_alpha   90.00
_cell.angle_beta   90.00
_cell.angle_gamma   90.00
#
_symmetry.space_group_name_H-M   'P 1'
#
loop_
_entity.id
_entity.type
_entity.pdbx_description
1 polymer ?
#
loop_
_entity_poly.entity_id
_entity_poly.type
_entity_poly.pdbx_seq_one_letter_code
_entity_poly.pdbx_strand_id
1 'polypeptide(L)' 'MLPSNSDTGHVSAEPTNGVLTIRVPKAEKTGSRRIEIGG' A
#
# COMPACT_ATOMS: atom_id res chain seq x y z
N MET A 1 9.02 0.18 11.05
CA MET A 1 8.90 0.90 9.77
C MET A 1 7.99 0.12 8.84
N LEU A 2 7.22 0.78 7.99
CA LEU A 2 6.34 0.13 7.01
C LEU A 2 7.08 -0.16 5.69
N PRO A 3 6.63 -1.13 4.89
CA PRO A 3 7.13 -1.33 3.53
C PRO A 3 7.06 -0.06 2.67
N SER A 4 7.97 0.08 1.71
CA SER A 4 8.09 1.28 0.87
C SER A 4 6.90 1.55 -0.04
N ASN A 5 6.04 0.56 -0.28
CA ASN A 5 4.82 0.68 -1.08
C ASN A 5 3.55 0.69 -0.22
N SER A 6 3.65 0.99 1.08
CA SER A 6 2.47 1.21 1.90
C SER A 6 1.79 2.52 1.54
N ASP A 7 0.47 2.47 1.37
CA ASP A 7 -0.36 3.65 1.25
C ASP A 7 -0.77 4.11 2.65
N THR A 8 0.01 5.04 3.20
CA THR A 8 -0.22 5.56 4.55
C THR A 8 -1.43 6.49 4.63
N GLY A 9 -1.94 6.99 3.50
CA GLY A 9 -3.10 7.87 3.44
C GLY A 9 -4.43 7.16 3.74
N HIS A 10 -4.46 5.84 3.60
CA HIS A 10 -5.66 5.00 3.74
C HIS A 10 -5.54 3.94 4.85
N VAL A 11 -4.69 4.18 5.84
CA VAL A 11 -4.57 3.30 7.01
C VAL A 11 -5.87 3.34 7.82
N SER A 12 -6.31 2.18 8.29
CA SER A 12 -7.48 2.06 9.18
C SER A 12 -7.19 1.16 10.37
N ALA A 13 -7.97 1.33 11.43
CA ALA A 13 -7.82 0.62 12.69
C ALA A 13 -9.19 0.19 13.21
N GLU A 14 -9.28 -1.05 13.71
CA GLU A 14 -10.48 -1.60 14.29
C GLU A 14 -10.14 -2.36 15.59
N PRO A 15 -10.63 -1.91 16.75
CA PRO A 15 -10.53 -2.67 17.98
C PRO A 15 -11.70 -3.66 18.09
N THR A 16 -11.40 -4.94 18.29
CA THR A 16 -12.41 -5.99 18.49
C THR A 16 -11.92 -6.99 19.52
N ASN A 17 -12.74 -7.27 20.54
CA ASN A 17 -12.45 -8.28 21.59
C ASN A 17 -11.06 -8.11 22.24
N GLY A 18 -10.65 -6.87 22.52
CA GLY A 18 -9.34 -6.57 23.13
C GLY A 18 -8.15 -6.64 22.16
N VAL A 19 -8.37 -6.89 20.87
CA VAL A 19 -7.34 -6.88 19.82
C VAL A 19 -7.50 -5.64 18.95
N LEU A 20 -6.42 -4.88 18.79
CA LEU A 20 -6.35 -3.78 17.84
C LEU A 20 -5.82 -4.28 16.49
N THR A 21 -6.68 -4.31 15.48
CA THR A 21 -6.30 -4.68 14.12
C THR A 21 -6.02 -3.43 13.31
N ILE A 22 -4.83 -3.34 12.70
CA ILE A 22 -4.45 -2.26 11.80
C ILE A 22 -4.39 -2.79 10.37
N ARG A 23 -5.08 -2.11 9.44
CA ARG A 23 -5.00 -2.39 8.01
C ARG A 23 -4.16 -1.31 7.34
N VAL A 24 -3.08 -1.73 6.69
CA VAL A 24 -2.21 -0.86 5.90
C VAL A 24 -2.30 -1.29 4.44
N PRO A 25 -3.05 -0.55 3.60
CA PRO A 25 -3.15 -0.86 2.18
C PRO A 25 -1.79 -0.75 1.48
N LYS A 26 -1.65 -1.46 0.37
CA LYS A 26 -0.53 -1.27 -0.55
C LYS A 26 -0.92 -0.22 -1.57
N ALA A 27 0.01 0.68 -1.88
CA ALA A 27 -0.14 1.63 -2.98
C ALA A 27 -0.46 0.87 -4.27
N GLU A 28 -1.38 1.43 -5.05
CA GLU A 28 -1.72 0.93 -6.37
C GLU A 28 -0.45 0.80 -7.23
N LYS A 29 -0.29 -0.35 -7.88
CA LYS A 29 0.79 -0.52 -8.84
C LYS A 29 0.46 0.35 -10.05
N THR A 30 1.34 1.29 -10.37
CA THR A 30 1.24 2.02 -11.64
C THR A 30 1.21 1.00 -12.77
N GLY A 31 0.18 1.09 -13.63
CA GLY A 31 -0.05 0.13 -14.72
C GLY A 31 1.19 -0.04 -15.60
N SER A 32 1.27 -1.19 -16.28
CA SER A 32 2.37 -1.48 -17.21
C SER A 32 2.51 -0.37 -18.25
N ARG A 33 3.69 0.21 -18.37
CA ARG A 33 4.03 1.18 -19.41
C ARG A 33 4.92 0.52 -20.45
N ARG A 34 4.62 0.75 -21.73
CA ARG A 34 5.53 0.37 -22.81
C ARG A 34 6.74 1.30 -22.75
N ILE A 35 7.93 0.73 -22.67
CA ILE A 35 9.19 1.47 -22.74
C ILE A 35 9.76 1.23 -24.14
N GLU A 36 10.02 2.30 -24.88
CA GLU A 36 10.74 2.26 -26.15
C GLU A 36 12.23 2.48 -25.87
N ILE A 37 13.08 1.57 -26.34
CA ILE A 37 14.54 1.74 -26.25
C ILE A 37 15.00 2.30 -27.59
N GLY A 38 15.48 3.54 -27.59
CA GLY A 38 16.13 4.16 -28.75
C GLY A 38 17.55 3.63 -28.93
N GLY A 39 17.99 3.57 -30.19
CA GLY A 39 19.37 3.26 -30.58
C GLY A 39 20.30 4.46 -30.53
#